data_AF-A0A6J4S600-F1
#
_entry.id   AF-A0A6J4S600-F1
#
_cell.length_a   1.000
_cell.length_b   1.000
_cell.length_c   1.000
_cell.angle_alpha   90.00
_cell.angle_beta   90.00
_cell.angle_gamma   90.00
#
_symmetry.space_group_name_H-M   'P 1'
#
loop_
_entity.id
_entity.type
_entity.pdbx_description
1 polymer ?
#
loop_
_entity_poly.entity_id
_entity_poly.type
_entity_poly.pdbx_seq_one_letter_code
_entity_poly.pdbx_strand_id
1 'polypeptide(L)'
;MPSFARELEQTLHNALGEASRRRHEYATLEHLLIALVDDEHASNVMTACGVPRDELRASVKQYLDNELGALVADSATDPTPTSGFQRVVQRAILHVQSSGRDEVTGANVLVAL
;
A
#
# COMPACT_ATOMS: atom_id res chain seq x y z
N MET A 1 -16.81 -10.26 9.64
CA MET A 1 -15.63 -9.43 9.32
C MET A 1 -15.67 -9.18 7.82
N PRO A 2 -15.48 -7.94 7.35
CA PRO A 2 -15.53 -7.65 5.93
C PRO A 2 -14.37 -8.36 5.22
N SER A 3 -14.61 -8.80 3.99
CA SER A 3 -13.58 -9.39 3.13
C SER A 3 -12.78 -8.30 2.43
N PHE A 4 -11.59 -8.64 1.95
CA PHE A 4 -10.88 -7.80 1.01
C PHE A 4 -11.40 -8.07 -0.40
N ALA A 5 -11.56 -7.00 -1.18
CA ALA A 5 -11.71 -7.13 -2.63
C ALA A 5 -10.45 -7.82 -3.19
N ARG A 6 -10.62 -8.62 -4.24
CA ARG A 6 -9.52 -9.37 -4.87
C ARG A 6 -8.38 -8.44 -5.30
N GLU A 7 -8.74 -7.26 -5.81
CA GLU A 7 -7.80 -6.23 -6.25
C GLU A 7 -6.97 -5.74 -5.06
N LEU A 8 -7.60 -5.54 -3.90
CA LEU A 8 -6.89 -5.13 -2.68
C LEU A 8 -5.95 -6.23 -2.18
N GLU A 9 -6.35 -7.51 -2.19
CA GLU A 9 -5.45 -8.61 -1.82
C GLU A 9 -4.20 -8.64 -2.71
N GLN A 10 -4.40 -8.46 -4.02
CA GLN A 10 -3.29 -8.35 -4.97
C GLN A 10 -2.43 -7.12 -4.69
N THR A 11 -3.03 -5.97 -4.36
CA THR A 11 -2.33 -4.74 -3.99
C THR A 11 -1.46 -4.91 -2.75
N LEU A 12 -1.97 -5.60 -1.71
CA LEU A 12 -1.19 -5.89 -0.50
C LEU A 12 -0.01 -6.83 -0.78
N HIS A 13 -0.22 -7.85 -1.62
CA HIS A 13 0.87 -8.70 -2.09
C HIS A 13 1.90 -7.94 -2.92
N ASN A 14 1.45 -7.03 -3.79
CA ASN A 14 2.34 -6.20 -4.60
C ASN A 14 3.19 -5.28 -3.72
N ALA A 15 2.62 -4.69 -2.66
CA ALA A 15 3.35 -3.85 -1.71
C ALA A 15 4.49 -4.63 -1.02
N LEU A 16 4.22 -5.87 -0.58
CA LEU A 16 5.25 -6.77 -0.04
C LEU A 16 6.28 -7.15 -1.11
N GLY A 17 5.83 -7.40 -2.34
CA GLY A 17 6.70 -7.67 -3.48
C GLY A 17 7.67 -6.52 -3.79
N GLU A 18 7.23 -5.27 -3.69
CA GLU A 18 8.09 -4.09 -3.85
C GLU A 18 9.17 -4.02 -2.76
N ALA A 19 8.82 -4.31 -1.50
CA ALA A 19 9.79 -4.37 -0.41
C ALA A 19 10.80 -5.50 -0.62
N SER A 20 10.32 -6.68 -1.01
CA SER A 20 11.15 -7.86 -1.27
C SER A 20 12.13 -7.65 -2.43
N ARG A 21 11.68 -7.07 -3.55
CA ARG A 21 12.52 -6.72 -4.71
C ARG A 21 13.65 -5.76 -4.33
N ARG A 22 13.41 -4.89 -3.36
CA ARG A 22 14.38 -3.92 -2.83
C ARG A 22 15.22 -4.48 -1.69
N ARG A 23 14.94 -5.71 -1.26
CA ARG A 23 15.52 -6.34 -0.07
C ARG A 23 15.31 -5.51 1.20
N HIS A 24 14.23 -4.75 1.25
CA HIS A 24 13.85 -4.04 2.46
C HIS A 24 13.33 -5.05 3.49
N GLU A 25 13.84 -5.01 4.71
CA GLU A 25 13.39 -5.85 5.83
C GLU A 25 11.92 -5.56 6.20
N TYR A 26 11.47 -4.33 5.93
CA TYR A 26 10.14 -3.86 6.29
C TYR A 26 9.35 -3.30 5.09
N ALA A 27 8.07 -3.63 5.04
CA ALA A 27 7.11 -2.99 4.15
C ALA A 27 6.48 -1.77 4.84
N THR A 28 6.81 -0.60 4.34
CA THR A 28 6.39 0.72 4.84
C THR A 28 5.14 1.25 4.14
N LEU A 29 4.68 2.45 4.51
CA LEU A 29 3.55 3.10 3.85
C LEU A 29 3.84 3.47 2.40
N GLU A 30 5.10 3.72 2.06
CA GLU A 30 5.51 4.06 0.70
C GLU A 30 5.38 2.84 -0.23
N HIS A 31 5.68 1.64 0.28
CA HIS A 31 5.45 0.38 -0.44
C HIS A 31 3.95 0.13 -0.67
N LEU A 32 3.12 0.47 0.32
CA LEU A 32 1.67 0.40 0.18
C LEU A 32 1.16 1.41 -0.84
N LEU A 33 1.64 2.66 -0.78
CA LEU A 33 1.24 3.73 -1.67
C LEU A 33 1.61 3.43 -3.13
N ILE A 34 2.84 2.96 -3.40
CA ILE A 34 3.23 2.64 -4.78
C ILE A 34 2.37 1.51 -5.37
N ALA A 35 1.96 0.52 -4.56
CA ALA A 35 1.04 -0.52 -4.99
C ALA A 35 -0.38 0.02 -5.22
N LEU A 36 -0.86 0.90 -4.35
CA LEU A 36 -2.17 1.55 -4.48
C LEU A 36 -2.27 2.45 -5.71
N VAL A 37 -1.16 3.02 -6.19
CA VAL A 37 -1.17 3.79 -7.45
C VAL A 37 -1.67 2.93 -8.62
N ASP A 38 -1.45 1.61 -8.59
CA ASP A 38 -1.88 0.65 -9.63
C ASP A 38 -3.16 -0.12 -9.28
N ASP A 39 -3.69 0.03 -8.08
CA ASP A 39 -4.94 -0.58 -7.66
C ASP A 39 -6.13 0.02 -8.42
N GLU A 40 -7.05 -0.82 -8.91
CA GLU A 40 -8.20 -0.38 -9.70
C GLU A 40 -9.07 0.65 -8.96
N HIS A 41 -9.35 0.40 -7.67
CA HIS A 41 -10.26 1.24 -6.90
C HIS A 41 -9.57 2.54 -6.47
N ALA A 42 -8.33 2.45 -5.99
CA ALA A 42 -7.57 3.61 -5.56
C ALA A 42 -7.19 4.53 -6.73
N SER A 43 -6.80 3.97 -7.88
CA SER A 43 -6.47 4.75 -9.07
C SER A 43 -7.65 5.54 -9.63
N ASN A 44 -8.87 4.97 -9.57
CA ASN A 44 -10.09 5.68 -9.91
C ASN A 44 -10.32 6.89 -8.99
N VAL A 45 -10.11 6.75 -7.68
CA VAL A 45 -10.20 7.85 -6.72
C VAL A 45 -9.14 8.92 -7.01
N MET A 46 -7.89 8.52 -7.20
CA MET A 46 -6.80 9.45 -7.54
C MET A 46 -7.10 10.24 -8.83
N THR A 47 -7.63 9.56 -9.85
CA THR A 47 -8.00 10.17 -11.13
C THR A 47 -9.14 11.17 -10.94
N ALA A 48 -10.18 10.80 -10.19
CA ALA A 48 -11.30 11.70 -9.88
C ALA A 48 -10.86 12.94 -9.09
N CYS A 49 -9.81 12.83 -8.28
CA CYS A 49 -9.20 13.93 -7.55
C CYS A 49 -8.14 14.72 -8.35
N GLY A 50 -7.87 14.35 -9.60
CA GLY A 50 -6.88 15.04 -10.45
C GLY A 50 -5.42 14.82 -10.04
N VAL A 51 -5.11 13.71 -9.37
CA VAL A 51 -3.74 13.38 -8.94
C VAL A 51 -2.89 12.97 -10.15
N PRO A 52 -1.72 13.58 -10.40
CA PRO A 52 -0.80 13.15 -11.46
C PRO A 52 -0.08 11.86 -11.05
N ARG A 53 -0.70 10.71 -11.37
CA ARG A 53 -0.25 9.38 -10.92
C ARG A 53 1.17 9.02 -11.37
N ASP A 54 1.60 9.46 -12.55
CA ASP A 54 2.96 9.17 -13.03
C ASP A 54 4.02 9.94 -12.24
N GLU A 55 3.75 11.19 -11.87
CA GLU A 55 4.64 11.99 -11.01
C GLU A 55 4.68 11.44 -9.59
N LEU A 56 3.51 11.05 -9.05
CA LEU A 56 3.43 10.41 -7.73
C LEU A 56 4.22 9.10 -7.71
N ARG A 57 4.06 8.26 -8.73
CA ARG A 57 4.80 7.00 -8.89
C ARG A 57 6.30 7.25 -8.93
N ALA A 58 6.76 8.20 -9.74
CA ALA A 58 8.17 8.52 -9.86
C ALA A 58 8.75 8.99 -8.51
N SER A 59 8.04 9.87 -7.82
CA SER A 59 8.45 10.42 -6.52
C SER A 59 8.55 9.33 -5.45
N VAL A 60 7.54 8.46 -5.34
CA VAL A 60 7.56 7.36 -4.37
C VAL A 60 8.66 6.35 -4.69
N LYS A 61 8.87 6.01 -5.98
CA LYS A 61 9.98 5.14 -6.37
C LYS A 61 11.33 5.74 -6.00
N GLN A 62 11.53 7.02 -6.29
CA GLN A 62 12.76 7.71 -5.93
C GLN A 62 13.01 7.67 -4.41
N TYR A 63 11.99 7.88 -3.59
CA TYR A 63 12.11 7.78 -2.14
C TYR A 63 12.47 6.36 -1.69
N LEU A 64 11.75 5.35 -2.22
CA LEU A 64 12.03 3.93 -1.93
C LEU A 64 13.46 3.54 -2.30
N ASP A 65 13.97 4.05 -3.43
CA ASP A 65 15.29 3.69 -3.95
C ASP A 65 16.45 4.42 -3.26
N ASN A 66 16.23 5.64 -2.76
CA ASN A 66 17.32 6.51 -2.30
C ASN A 66 17.29 6.82 -0.80
N GLU A 67 16.12 6.81 -0.17
CA GLU A 67 15.97 7.26 1.23
C GLU A 67 15.77 6.10 2.21
N LEU A 68 15.38 4.92 1.73
CA LEU A 68 15.18 3.72 2.56
C LEU A 68 16.37 2.75 2.56
N GLY A 69 17.57 3.21 2.17
CA GLY A 69 18.78 2.37 2.15
C GLY A 69 19.12 1.70 3.48
N ALA A 70 18.71 2.29 4.61
CA ALA A 70 18.88 1.72 5.94
C ALA A 70 18.02 0.47 6.22
N LEU A 71 16.97 0.22 5.41
CA LEU A 71 16.12 -0.95 5.54
C LEU A 71 16.63 -2.16 4.75
N VAL A 72 17.70 -2.01 3.97
CA VAL A 72 18.25 -3.10 3.15
C VAL A 72 18.82 -4.16 4.08
N ALA A 73 18.21 -5.35 4.05
CA ALA A 73 18.64 -6.49 4.84
C ALA A 73 19.93 -7.11 4.27
N ASP A 74 20.82 -7.53 5.16
CA ASP A 74 22.07 -8.23 4.80
C ASP A 74 21.82 -9.61 4.16
N SER A 75 20.67 -10.21 4.46
CA SER A 75 20.23 -11.50 3.91
C SER A 75 18.82 -11.41 3.34
N ALA A 76 18.54 -12.17 2.29
CA ALA A 76 17.20 -12.26 1.72
C ALA A 76 16.22 -12.80 2.77
N THR A 77 15.29 -11.93 3.18
CA THR A 77 14.21 -12.23 4.12
C THR A 77 12.90 -11.75 3.53
N ASP A 78 11.80 -12.40 3.90
CA ASP A 78 10.48 -11.90 3.55
C ASP A 78 10.20 -10.61 4.35
N PRO A 79 9.80 -9.51 3.68
CA PRO A 79 9.57 -8.24 4.33
C PRO A 79 8.40 -8.33 5.30
N THR A 80 8.57 -7.78 6.50
CA THR A 80 7.50 -7.70 7.48
C THR A 80 6.77 -6.35 7.41
N PRO A 81 5.43 -6.30 7.44
CA PRO A 81 4.71 -5.03 7.48
C PRO A 81 5.07 -4.21 8.71
N THR A 82 5.36 -2.92 8.52
CA THR A 82 5.54 -2.00 9.65
C THR A 82 4.24 -1.82 10.44
N SER A 83 4.35 -1.36 11.69
CA SER A 83 3.17 -1.01 12.49
C SER A 83 2.31 0.08 11.82
N GLY A 84 2.93 0.98 11.05
CA GLY A 84 2.22 1.99 10.25
C GLY A 84 1.35 1.34 9.18
N PHE A 85 1.94 0.42 8.40
CA PHE A 85 1.22 -0.36 7.40
C PHE A 85 0.01 -1.08 8.02
N GLN A 86 0.24 -1.83 9.10
CA GLN A 86 -0.81 -2.58 9.78
C GLN A 86 -1.94 -1.68 10.29
N ARG A 87 -1.60 -0.51 10.86
CA ARG A 87 -2.59 0.47 11.31
C ARG A 87 -3.44 1.02 10.17
N VAL A 88 -2.86 1.29 8.99
CA VAL A 88 -3.61 1.76 7.81
C VAL A 88 -4.62 0.71 7.37
N VAL A 89 -4.21 -0.54 7.22
CA VAL A 89 -5.10 -1.64 6.83
C VAL A 89 -6.21 -1.84 7.88
N GLN A 90 -5.85 -1.82 9.16
CA GLN A 90 -6.83 -1.95 10.24
C GLN A 90 -7.83 -0.78 10.27
N ARG A 91 -7.37 0.46 10.06
CA ARG A 91 -8.25 1.65 9.96
C ARG A 91 -9.25 1.49 8.82
N ALA A 92 -8.81 1.02 7.65
CA ALA A 92 -9.69 0.76 6.52
C ALA A 92 -10.76 -0.29 6.83
N ILE A 93 -10.38 -1.40 7.48
CA ILE A 93 -11.31 -2.45 7.92
C ILE A 93 -12.36 -1.88 8.89
N LEU A 94 -11.92 -1.17 9.94
CA LEU A 94 -12.80 -0.61 10.95
C LEU A 94 -13.77 0.41 10.35
N HIS A 95 -13.29 1.24 9.41
CA HIS A 95 -14.13 2.20 8.72
C HIS A 95 -15.23 1.50 7.91
N VAL A 96 -14.87 0.49 7.11
CA VAL A 96 -15.82 -0.30 6.31
C VAL A 96 -16.86 -0.98 7.21
N GLN A 97 -16.42 -1.61 8.31
CA GLN A 97 -17.32 -2.20 9.31
C GLN A 97 -18.31 -1.18 9.89
N SER A 98 -17.81 0.00 10.29
CA SER A 98 -18.66 1.05 10.85
C SER A 98 -19.69 1.61 9.87
N SER A 99 -19.40 1.51 8.56
CA SER A 99 -20.30 1.92 7.49
C SER A 99 -21.33 0.86 7.07
N GLY A 100 -21.32 -0.33 7.71
CA GLY A 100 -22.22 -1.43 7.38
C GLY A 100 -21.95 -2.08 6.02
N ARG A 101 -20.74 -1.90 5.48
CA ARG A 101 -20.27 -2.52 4.23
C ARG A 101 -19.47 -3.77 4.54
N ASP A 102 -19.50 -4.73 3.62
CA ASP A 102 -18.88 -6.05 3.81
C ASP A 102 -17.56 -6.23 3.05
N GLU A 103 -17.13 -5.23 2.27
CA GLU A 103 -15.95 -5.34 1.42
C GLU A 103 -15.03 -4.12 1.54
N VAL A 104 -13.73 -4.38 1.78
CA VAL A 104 -12.66 -3.38 1.83
C VAL A 104 -11.94 -3.35 0.49
N THR A 105 -11.81 -2.17 -0.09
CA THR A 105 -11.17 -1.93 -1.40
C THR A 105 -9.90 -1.11 -1.25
N GLY A 106 -9.07 -1.02 -2.30
CA GLY A 106 -7.91 -0.13 -2.31
C GLY A 106 -8.27 1.34 -2.07
N ALA A 107 -9.47 1.79 -2.46
CA ALA A 107 -9.95 3.13 -2.14
C ALA A 107 -10.10 3.36 -0.62
N ASN A 108 -10.56 2.35 0.14
CA ASN A 108 -10.67 2.46 1.59
C ASN A 108 -9.28 2.54 2.25
N VAL A 109 -8.31 1.79 1.72
CA VAL A 109 -6.93 1.81 2.21
C VAL A 109 -6.25 3.14 1.85
N LEU A 110 -6.48 3.67 0.66
CA LEU A 110 -5.97 4.97 0.25
C LEU A 110 -6.46 6.10 1.15
N VAL A 111 -7.75 6.12 1.51
CA VAL A 111 -8.31 7.11 2.46
C VAL A 111 -7.75 6.94 3.86
N ALA A 112 -7.43 5.70 4.24
CA ALA A 112 -6.87 5.37 5.54
C ALA A 112 -5.35 5.54 5.61
N LEU A 113 -4.68 5.95 4.54
CA LEU A 113 -3.24 6.22 4.49
C LEU A 113 -2.95 7.56 5.19
#